data_AF-A0A7V2AP69-F1
#
_entry.id   AF-A0A7V2AP69-F1
#
_cell.length_a   1.000
_cell.length_b   1.000
_cell.length_c   1.000
_cell.angle_alpha   90.00
_cell.angle_beta   90.00
_cell.angle_gamma   90.00
#
_symmetry.space_group_name_H-M   'P 1'
#
loop_
_entity.id
_entity.type
_entity.pdbx_description
1 polymer ?
#
loop_
_entity_poly.entity_id
_entity_poly.type
_entity_poly.pdbx_seq_one_letter_code
_entity_poly.pdbx_strand_id
1 'polypeptide(L)'
;PGVDKAIEEAAGTIGEKAGPDGSLRVPGEIIYRARDFLNKVQLIESTNAHKSSVYGYAAGKLANMAISMASADKVAYRKLILNATPKSLLYENRTIQSLNVWLHNNCSKAVDAGIEVRYPSEWNVKPGVFSRKIASNERWVNDIKLKPPSSAKPGKYEILVSAYYGDELIEKMKVAVQILTNSEVIVDDSDKSIVYGGRWKVLKNKSGLYYSNTAHETREAGSTVEFSFTGTDVEIVGRMDSNNGGSADVYIDGKKVNTASFKGISGYRKIVYRKTGLSPGKHSIKLVTKGDGFAYIDAFGYNHGEK
;
A
#
# COMPACT_ATOMS: atom_id res chain seq x y z
N PRO A 1 20.11 29.64 15.12
CA PRO A 1 19.99 29.79 16.59
C PRO A 1 18.60 29.43 17.15
N GLY A 2 17.48 29.77 16.47
CA GLY A 2 16.13 29.59 17.02
C GLY A 2 15.56 28.17 16.98
N VAL A 3 15.83 27.39 15.92
CA VAL A 3 15.25 26.04 15.74
C VAL A 3 15.90 25.03 16.69
N ASP A 4 17.23 24.97 16.74
CA ASP A 4 17.94 24.03 17.62
C ASP A 4 17.67 24.33 19.10
N LYS A 5 17.64 25.61 19.48
CA LYS A 5 17.29 26.04 20.84
C LYS A 5 15.84 25.74 21.20
N ALA A 6 14.89 25.92 20.27
CA ALA A 6 13.48 25.55 20.49
C ALA A 6 13.29 24.02 20.56
N ILE A 7 14.08 23.24 19.82
CA ILE A 7 14.12 21.78 19.92
C ILE A 7 14.73 21.35 21.26
N GLU A 8 15.81 21.99 21.71
CA GLU A 8 16.41 21.77 23.04
C GLU A 8 15.45 22.13 24.17
N GLU A 9 14.76 23.26 24.08
CA GLU A 9 13.77 23.70 25.07
C GLU A 9 12.54 22.78 25.07
N ALA A 10 12.06 22.34 23.90
CA ALA A 10 11.01 21.33 23.82
C ALA A 10 11.47 19.97 24.38
N ALA A 11 12.68 19.53 24.06
CA ALA A 11 13.25 18.30 24.60
C ALA A 11 13.47 18.38 26.12
N GLY A 12 13.87 19.54 26.64
CA GLY A 12 14.04 19.83 28.07
C GLY A 12 12.72 19.95 28.83
N THR A 13 11.67 20.52 28.21
CA THR A 13 10.32 20.62 28.79
C THR A 13 9.60 19.27 28.80
N ILE A 14 9.95 18.37 27.86
CA ILE A 14 9.54 16.97 27.84
C ILE A 14 10.55 16.08 28.58
N GLY A 15 11.31 16.69 29.50
CA GLY A 15 12.17 15.99 30.45
C GLY A 15 11.38 14.93 31.19
N GLU A 16 11.91 13.71 31.14
CA GLU A 16 11.49 12.49 31.85
C GLU A 16 10.37 12.70 32.87
N LYS A 17 9.11 12.59 32.44
CA LYS A 17 7.99 12.48 33.40
C LYS A 17 8.03 11.07 33.99
N ALA A 18 8.47 10.98 35.24
CA ALA A 18 8.44 9.76 36.02
C ALA A 18 6.98 9.41 36.38
N GLY A 19 6.50 8.29 35.85
CA GLY A 19 5.27 7.63 36.30
C GLY A 19 5.60 6.38 37.12
N PRO A 20 4.58 5.69 37.67
CA PRO A 20 4.76 4.44 38.43
C PRO A 20 5.56 3.36 37.66
N ASP A 21 5.49 3.40 36.32
CA ASP A 21 6.13 2.45 35.41
C ASP A 21 7.48 2.92 34.83
N GLY A 22 8.02 4.08 35.24
CA GLY A 22 9.31 4.64 34.79
C GLY A 22 9.23 6.04 34.16
N SER A 23 10.36 6.54 33.63
CA SER A 23 10.43 7.81 32.90
C SER A 23 10.08 7.68 31.42
N LEU A 24 9.30 8.64 30.90
CA LEU A 24 8.92 8.77 29.48
C LEU A 24 9.94 9.62 28.71
N ARG A 25 10.40 9.13 27.54
CA ARG A 25 11.20 9.89 26.57
C ARG A 25 10.38 10.13 25.29
N VAL A 26 10.49 11.31 24.70
CA VAL A 26 9.88 11.59 23.38
C VAL A 26 10.53 10.68 22.33
N PRO A 27 9.75 9.91 21.55
CA PRO A 27 10.30 9.07 20.50
C PRO A 27 11.10 9.91 19.48
N GLY A 28 12.30 9.44 19.13
CA GLY A 28 13.15 10.10 18.13
C GLY A 28 12.47 10.28 16.76
N GLU A 29 11.53 9.40 16.41
CA GLU A 29 10.73 9.48 15.19
C GLU A 29 9.75 10.68 15.18
N ILE A 30 9.22 11.05 16.35
CA ILE A 30 8.36 12.24 16.50
C ILE A 30 9.21 13.51 16.37
N ILE A 31 10.40 13.50 16.98
CA ILE A 31 11.40 14.56 16.83
C ILE A 31 11.81 14.69 15.35
N TYR A 32 12.01 13.57 14.64
CA TYR A 32 12.34 13.53 13.23
C TYR A 32 11.24 14.11 12.35
N ARG A 33 9.96 13.72 12.55
CA ARG A 33 8.82 14.28 11.81
C ARG A 33 8.62 15.77 12.08
N ALA A 34 8.79 16.21 13.32
CA ALA A 34 8.76 17.62 13.67
C ALA A 34 9.88 18.38 12.95
N ARG A 35 11.10 17.83 12.91
CA ARG A 35 12.24 18.40 12.18
C ARG A 35 12.02 18.47 10.68
N ASP A 36 11.50 17.41 10.06
CA ASP A 36 11.16 17.38 8.63
C ASP A 36 10.10 18.43 8.26
N PHE A 37 9.06 18.57 9.09
CA PHE A 37 8.06 19.62 8.93
C PHE A 37 8.67 21.04 9.02
N LEU A 38 9.51 21.30 10.01
CA LEU A 38 10.17 22.60 10.20
C LEU A 38 11.14 22.94 9.06
N ASN A 39 11.90 21.96 8.56
CA ASN A 39 12.77 22.13 7.40
C ASN A 39 11.98 22.47 6.13
N LYS A 40 10.79 21.88 5.95
CA LYS A 40 9.88 22.22 4.84
C LYS A 40 9.32 23.64 4.95
N VAL A 41 9.06 24.13 6.15
CA VAL A 41 8.64 25.52 6.38
C VAL A 41 9.77 26.52 6.07
N GLN A 42 11.03 26.13 6.26
CA GLN A 42 12.21 26.96 5.97
C GLN A 42 12.37 27.31 4.47
N LEU A 43 11.81 26.48 3.58
CA LEU A 43 11.79 26.68 2.12
C LEU A 43 10.77 27.73 1.65
N ILE A 44 9.92 28.24 2.54
CA ILE A 44 8.96 29.31 2.22
C ILE A 44 9.63 30.65 2.53
N GLU A 45 9.99 31.39 1.48
CA GLU A 45 10.62 32.72 1.57
C GLU A 45 9.69 33.73 2.26
N SER A 46 9.91 34.00 3.55
CA SER A 46 9.48 35.24 4.18
C SER A 46 10.44 35.67 5.28
N THR A 47 10.44 36.98 5.57
CA THR A 47 11.40 37.72 6.38
C THR A 47 11.60 37.17 7.80
N ASN A 48 12.79 37.40 8.38
CA ASN A 48 13.23 36.82 9.66
C ASN A 48 12.28 37.05 10.86
N ALA A 49 11.43 38.09 10.83
CA ALA A 49 10.45 38.38 11.88
C ALA A 49 9.19 37.49 11.82
N HIS A 50 8.80 37.02 10.64
CA HIS A 50 7.71 36.04 10.48
C HIS A 50 8.19 34.62 10.80
N LYS A 51 9.45 34.31 10.53
CA LYS A 51 10.08 33.05 10.91
C LYS A 51 10.02 32.82 12.43
N SER A 52 10.47 33.77 13.27
CA SER A 52 10.42 33.59 14.74
C SER A 52 9.00 33.43 15.28
N SER A 53 8.03 34.15 14.71
CA SER A 53 6.61 34.08 15.08
C SER A 53 5.98 32.75 14.70
N VAL A 54 6.29 32.23 13.51
CA VAL A 54 5.83 30.91 13.03
C VAL A 54 6.53 29.79 13.81
N TYR A 55 7.82 29.92 14.11
CA TYR A 55 8.56 28.96 14.95
C TYR A 55 8.05 28.98 16.39
N GLY A 56 7.78 30.15 16.97
CA GLY A 56 7.17 30.28 18.30
C GLY A 56 5.75 29.71 18.35
N TYR A 57 4.96 29.90 17.30
CA TYR A 57 3.62 29.30 17.18
C TYR A 57 3.68 27.77 17.00
N ALA A 58 4.60 27.26 16.18
CA ALA A 58 4.81 25.83 15.98
C ALA A 58 5.38 25.14 17.22
N ALA A 59 6.36 25.75 17.89
CA ALA A 59 6.91 25.29 19.16
C ALA A 59 5.85 25.36 20.27
N GLY A 60 5.05 26.43 20.33
CA GLY A 60 3.91 26.54 21.24
C GLY A 60 2.82 25.49 20.96
N LYS A 61 2.53 25.18 19.69
CA LYS A 61 1.64 24.08 19.30
C LYS A 61 2.20 22.73 19.71
N LEU A 62 3.50 22.47 19.49
CA LEU A 62 4.16 21.22 19.87
C LEU A 62 4.28 21.07 21.39
N ALA A 63 4.57 22.15 22.11
CA ALA A 63 4.59 22.19 23.58
C ALA A 63 3.19 21.99 24.14
N ASN A 64 2.16 22.63 23.57
CA ASN A 64 0.77 22.40 23.94
C ASN A 64 0.29 21.01 23.55
N MET A 65 0.81 20.41 22.47
CA MET A 65 0.55 19.01 22.12
C MET A 65 1.22 18.10 23.15
N ALA A 66 2.48 18.34 23.50
CA ALA A 66 3.20 17.59 24.53
C ALA A 66 2.52 17.71 25.91
N ILE A 67 2.09 18.92 26.29
CA ILE A 67 1.34 19.22 27.52
C ILE A 67 -0.05 18.58 27.47
N SER A 68 -0.80 18.72 26.38
CA SER A 68 -2.11 18.09 26.14
C SER A 68 -2.03 16.57 26.27
N MET A 69 -0.99 15.99 25.69
CA MET A 69 -0.80 14.56 25.72
C MET A 69 -0.20 14.11 27.08
N ALA A 70 0.40 15.00 27.85
CA ALA A 70 0.87 14.74 29.22
C ALA A 70 -0.18 15.07 30.31
N SER A 71 -1.25 15.80 29.97
CA SER A 71 -2.41 16.10 30.82
C SER A 71 -3.60 15.19 30.51
N ALA A 72 -3.60 14.49 29.36
CA ALA A 72 -4.50 13.38 29.05
C ALA A 72 -4.05 12.10 29.77
N ASP A 73 -4.20 12.08 31.09
CA ASP A 73 -3.93 10.91 31.92
C ASP A 73 -5.03 9.85 31.72
N LYS A 74 -4.81 8.93 30.75
CA LYS A 74 -5.23 7.50 30.72
C LYS A 74 -5.14 6.79 29.36
N VAL A 75 -4.79 7.42 28.24
CA VAL A 75 -4.70 6.70 26.95
C VAL A 75 -3.51 7.18 26.08
N ALA A 76 -2.55 6.29 25.86
CA ALA A 76 -1.73 6.20 24.64
C ALA A 76 -0.65 7.27 24.34
N TYR A 77 0.20 7.61 25.31
CA TYR A 77 1.62 7.75 24.95
C TYR A 77 2.26 6.36 24.92
N ARG A 78 2.28 5.80 23.71
CA ARG A 78 2.53 4.41 23.35
C ARG A 78 3.76 3.80 24.05
N LYS A 79 3.53 3.15 25.20
CA LYS A 79 4.46 2.21 25.87
C LYS A 79 5.12 1.32 24.82
N LEU A 80 4.29 0.84 23.88
CA LEU A 80 4.68 0.11 22.69
C LEU A 80 4.15 0.80 21.43
N ILE A 81 4.99 1.06 20.44
CA ILE A 81 4.55 1.47 19.08
C ILE A 81 4.40 0.22 18.22
N LEU A 82 3.20 -0.02 17.70
CA LEU A 82 2.92 -1.07 16.74
C LEU A 82 3.03 -0.58 15.29
N ASN A 83 3.66 -1.38 14.44
CA ASN A 83 3.61 -1.20 13.00
C ASN A 83 3.70 -2.54 12.26
N ALA A 84 3.16 -2.56 11.05
CA ALA A 84 3.20 -3.69 10.14
C ALA A 84 3.36 -3.20 8.70
N THR A 85 4.21 -3.89 7.95
CA THR A 85 4.51 -3.57 6.55
C THR A 85 4.57 -4.86 5.73
N PRO A 86 3.91 -4.90 4.54
CA PRO A 86 3.14 -3.82 3.93
C PRO A 86 1.76 -3.59 4.59
N LYS A 87 1.12 -2.45 4.31
CA LYS A 87 -0.25 -2.14 4.80
C LYS A 87 -1.34 -2.85 4.01
N SER A 88 -1.01 -3.29 2.80
CA SER A 88 -1.86 -4.07 1.92
C SER A 88 -1.05 -5.20 1.29
N LEU A 89 -1.70 -6.35 1.13
CA LEU A 89 -1.14 -7.54 0.48
C LEU A 89 -2.07 -7.95 -0.65
N LEU A 90 -1.50 -8.23 -1.82
CA LEU A 90 -2.23 -8.63 -3.03
C LEU A 90 -1.82 -10.04 -3.43
N TYR A 91 -2.75 -10.99 -3.47
CA TYR A 91 -2.49 -12.38 -3.82
C TYR A 91 -3.14 -12.74 -5.15
N GLU A 92 -2.31 -12.91 -6.18
CA GLU A 92 -2.73 -13.44 -7.50
C GLU A 92 -2.78 -14.98 -7.48
N ASN A 93 -1.71 -15.62 -7.01
CA ASN A 93 -1.56 -17.08 -7.01
C ASN A 93 -1.42 -17.67 -5.59
N ARG A 94 -1.90 -16.94 -4.57
CA ARG A 94 -1.83 -17.35 -3.15
C ARG A 94 -0.43 -17.79 -2.71
N THR A 95 0.59 -17.16 -3.28
CA THR A 95 2.00 -17.35 -2.91
C THR A 95 2.22 -16.84 -1.49
N ILE A 96 3.20 -17.40 -0.78
CA ILE A 96 3.54 -16.92 0.56
C ILE A 96 4.08 -15.49 0.46
N GLN A 97 3.57 -14.58 1.30
CA GLN A 97 4.10 -13.22 1.44
C GLN A 97 4.54 -12.94 2.87
N SER A 98 5.52 -12.05 3.01
CA SER A 98 5.99 -11.59 4.31
C SER A 98 5.19 -10.39 4.81
N LEU A 99 4.73 -10.47 6.06
CA LEU A 99 4.27 -9.33 6.83
C LEU A 99 5.26 -9.08 7.96
N ASN A 100 6.01 -7.99 7.85
CA ASN A 100 6.93 -7.58 8.90
C ASN A 100 6.15 -6.77 9.95
N VAL A 101 5.93 -7.37 11.12
CA VAL A 101 5.29 -6.71 12.26
C VAL A 101 6.36 -6.35 13.27
N TRP A 102 6.37 -5.11 13.75
CA TRP A 102 7.29 -4.72 14.80
C TRP A 102 6.64 -3.93 15.92
N LEU A 103 7.17 -4.16 17.12
CA LEU A 103 6.89 -3.40 18.33
C LEU A 103 8.15 -2.66 18.77
N HIS A 104 8.01 -1.38 19.09
CA HIS A 104 9.09 -0.60 19.67
C HIS A 104 8.75 -0.19 21.10
N ASN A 105 9.64 -0.52 22.04
CA ASN A 105 9.48 -0.17 23.45
C ASN A 105 10.01 1.25 23.73
N ASN A 106 9.11 2.19 24.01
CA ASN A 106 9.50 3.55 24.40
C ASN A 106 9.64 3.71 25.93
N CYS A 107 9.42 2.66 26.72
CA CYS A 107 9.61 2.73 28.16
C CYS A 107 11.11 2.74 28.49
N SER A 108 11.47 3.45 29.57
CA SER A 108 12.84 3.45 30.12
C SER A 108 13.29 2.10 30.67
N LYS A 109 12.38 1.14 30.83
CA LYS A 109 12.63 -0.22 31.34
C LYS A 109 12.20 -1.27 30.32
N ALA A 110 12.68 -2.50 30.51
CA ALA A 110 12.20 -3.65 29.76
C ALA A 110 10.74 -3.96 30.11
N VAL A 111 9.95 -4.38 29.13
CA VAL A 111 8.50 -4.61 29.26
C VAL A 111 8.11 -5.96 28.67
N ASP A 112 7.10 -6.60 29.25
CA ASP A 112 6.51 -7.81 28.68
C ASP A 112 5.53 -7.41 27.58
N ALA A 113 5.86 -7.75 26.33
CA ALA A 113 5.11 -7.34 25.15
C ALA A 113 4.52 -8.54 24.42
N GLY A 114 3.31 -8.37 23.90
CA GLY A 114 2.59 -9.36 23.10
C GLY A 114 2.19 -8.84 21.73
N ILE A 115 2.19 -9.71 20.73
CA ILE A 115 1.63 -9.50 19.39
C ILE A 115 0.64 -10.61 19.12
N GLU A 116 -0.56 -10.25 18.68
CA GLU A 116 -1.55 -11.19 18.17
C GLU A 116 -1.92 -10.83 16.73
N VAL A 117 -1.88 -11.82 15.84
CA VAL A 117 -2.33 -11.69 14.45
C VAL A 117 -3.56 -12.55 14.25
N ARG A 118 -4.71 -11.90 14.08
CA ARG A 118 -5.99 -12.54 13.79
C ARG A 118 -6.30 -12.46 12.30
N TYR A 119 -6.77 -13.58 11.77
CA TYR A 119 -7.17 -13.74 10.38
C TYR A 119 -8.69 -13.55 10.22
N PRO A 120 -9.19 -13.35 8.99
CA PRO A 120 -10.62 -13.39 8.71
C PRO A 120 -11.26 -14.67 9.26
N SER A 121 -12.42 -14.54 9.91
CA SER A 121 -13.11 -15.65 10.58
C SER A 121 -13.39 -16.82 9.64
N GLU A 122 -13.77 -16.51 8.40
CA GLU A 122 -14.08 -17.42 7.31
C GLU A 122 -12.87 -18.22 6.81
N TRP A 123 -11.64 -17.81 7.16
CA TRP A 123 -10.44 -18.56 6.84
C TRP A 123 -10.20 -19.73 7.80
N ASN A 124 -10.85 -19.75 8.97
CA ASN A 124 -10.69 -20.76 10.01
C ASN A 124 -9.21 -21.04 10.38
N VAL A 125 -8.40 -19.97 10.41
CA VAL A 125 -6.99 -20.02 10.77
C VAL A 125 -6.82 -19.54 12.21
N LYS A 126 -6.12 -20.32 13.04
CA LYS A 126 -5.82 -19.95 14.42
C LYS A 126 -4.98 -18.65 14.47
N PRO A 127 -5.22 -17.74 15.41
CA PRO A 127 -4.40 -16.55 15.57
C PRO A 127 -2.92 -16.90 15.84
N GLY A 128 -2.02 -16.12 15.25
CA GLY A 128 -0.60 -16.16 15.60
C GLY A 128 -0.34 -15.31 16.83
N VAL A 129 0.15 -15.90 17.92
CA VAL A 129 0.44 -15.19 19.18
C VAL A 129 1.93 -15.27 19.45
N PHE A 130 2.53 -14.11 19.74
CA PHE A 130 3.94 -13.97 20.06
C PHE A 130 4.06 -13.14 21.31
N SER A 131 4.93 -13.52 22.25
CA SER A 131 5.21 -12.70 23.43
C SER A 131 6.66 -12.81 23.82
N ARG A 132 7.27 -11.70 24.22
CA ARG A 132 8.56 -11.71 24.90
C ARG A 132 8.77 -10.44 25.69
N LYS A 133 9.74 -10.50 26.61
CA LYS A 133 10.30 -9.31 27.23
C LYS A 133 11.16 -8.56 26.21
N ILE A 134 10.91 -7.27 26.04
CA ILE A 134 11.66 -6.40 25.13
C ILE A 134 12.36 -5.31 25.93
N ALA A 135 13.65 -5.07 25.66
CA ALA A 135 14.46 -4.10 26.38
C ALA A 135 14.00 -2.66 26.11
N SER A 136 14.43 -1.73 26.97
CA SER A 136 14.22 -0.28 26.77
C SER A 136 14.76 0.14 25.40
N ASN A 137 13.97 0.86 24.62
CA ASN A 137 14.28 1.29 23.24
C ASN A 137 14.52 0.15 22.23
N GLU A 138 14.23 -1.11 22.57
CA GLU A 138 14.35 -2.21 21.61
C GLU A 138 13.23 -2.15 20.57
N ARG A 139 13.56 -2.45 19.31
CA ARG A 139 12.58 -2.77 18.27
C ARG A 139 12.54 -4.27 18.03
N TRP A 140 11.46 -4.90 18.47
CA TRP A 140 11.19 -6.30 18.21
C TRP A 140 10.50 -6.48 16.86
N VAL A 141 11.13 -7.21 15.96
CA VAL A 141 10.63 -7.47 14.60
C VAL A 141 10.24 -8.94 14.45
N ASN A 142 9.07 -9.20 13.85
CA ASN A 142 8.57 -10.52 13.50
C ASN A 142 8.23 -10.57 12.01
N ASP A 143 8.83 -11.50 11.28
CA ASP A 143 8.51 -11.76 9.88
C ASP A 143 7.45 -12.87 9.79
N ILE A 144 6.19 -12.46 9.68
CA ILE A 144 5.05 -13.36 9.66
C ILE A 144 4.82 -13.81 8.22
N LYS A 145 4.94 -15.12 7.98
CA LYS A 145 4.65 -15.73 6.68
C LYS A 145 3.15 -15.90 6.53
N LEU A 146 2.57 -15.13 5.62
CA LEU A 146 1.14 -15.15 5.33
C LEU A 146 0.87 -15.93 4.05
N LYS A 147 -0.14 -16.81 4.14
CA LYS A 147 -0.68 -17.53 2.99
C LYS A 147 -2.19 -17.67 3.20
N PRO A 148 -3.03 -17.07 2.35
CA PRO A 148 -4.45 -17.33 2.38
C PRO A 148 -4.73 -18.83 2.20
N PRO A 149 -5.66 -19.43 2.97
CA PRO A 149 -6.00 -20.84 2.81
C PRO A 149 -6.59 -21.08 1.43
N SER A 150 -6.53 -22.32 0.93
CA SER A 150 -7.14 -22.70 -0.36
C SER A 150 -8.66 -22.47 -0.39
N SER A 151 -9.32 -22.55 0.77
CA SER A 151 -10.75 -22.28 0.94
C SER A 151 -11.15 -20.81 0.87
N ALA A 152 -10.21 -19.87 1.06
CA ALA A 152 -10.53 -18.45 0.97
C ALA A 152 -11.08 -18.15 -0.44
N LYS A 153 -12.16 -17.40 -0.56
CA LYS A 153 -12.63 -16.96 -1.86
C LYS A 153 -11.78 -15.78 -2.35
N PRO A 154 -11.77 -15.46 -3.64
CA PRO A 154 -11.33 -14.16 -4.09
C PRO A 154 -12.14 -13.05 -3.40
N GLY A 155 -11.50 -11.94 -3.06
CA GLY A 155 -12.15 -10.86 -2.32
C GLY A 155 -11.21 -10.02 -1.47
N LYS A 156 -11.82 -9.05 -0.78
CA LYS A 156 -11.16 -8.17 0.20
C LYS A 156 -11.35 -8.72 1.59
N TYR A 157 -10.25 -8.74 2.34
CA TYR A 157 -10.13 -9.26 3.68
C TYR A 157 -9.32 -8.31 4.55
N GLU A 158 -9.44 -8.44 5.86
CA GLU A 158 -8.61 -7.70 6.83
C GLU A 158 -7.93 -8.69 7.78
N ILE A 159 -6.62 -8.56 7.93
CA ILE A 159 -5.86 -9.18 9.03
C ILE A 159 -5.74 -8.12 10.14
N LEU A 160 -6.07 -8.51 11.37
CA LEU A 160 -5.98 -7.64 12.53
C LEU A 160 -4.71 -7.98 13.33
N VAL A 161 -3.81 -7.01 13.44
CA VAL A 161 -2.61 -7.10 14.28
C VAL A 161 -2.85 -6.30 15.55
N SER A 162 -2.71 -6.94 16.71
CA SER A 162 -2.91 -6.34 18.03
C SER A 162 -1.61 -6.37 18.82
N ALA A 163 -1.34 -5.30 19.58
CA ALA A 163 -0.19 -5.17 20.47
C ALA A 163 -0.64 -5.15 21.92
N TYR A 164 0.09 -5.84 22.79
CA TYR A 164 -0.22 -5.96 24.21
C TYR A 164 0.98 -5.59 25.08
N TYR A 165 0.70 -4.96 26.22
CA TYR A 165 1.63 -4.76 27.34
C TYR A 165 1.13 -5.62 28.50
N GLY A 166 1.84 -6.70 28.83
CA GLY A 166 1.23 -7.77 29.63
C GLY A 166 -0.07 -8.26 28.94
N ASP A 167 -1.19 -8.21 29.67
CA ASP A 167 -2.52 -8.56 29.16
C ASP A 167 -3.31 -7.35 28.63
N GLU A 168 -2.79 -6.13 28.76
CA GLU A 168 -3.46 -4.91 28.33
C GLU A 168 -3.30 -4.72 26.82
N LEU A 169 -4.42 -4.61 26.09
CA LEU A 169 -4.41 -4.23 24.68
C LEU A 169 -4.03 -2.76 24.51
N ILE A 170 -2.94 -2.49 23.79
CA ILE A 170 -2.41 -1.13 23.58
C ILE A 170 -2.83 -0.55 22.24
N GLU A 171 -2.70 -1.31 21.16
CA GLU A 171 -2.98 -0.83 19.80
C GLU A 171 -3.44 -1.95 18.89
N LYS A 172 -4.23 -1.58 17.87
CA LYS A 172 -4.67 -2.46 16.79
C LYS A 172 -4.39 -1.82 15.44
N MET A 173 -4.13 -2.65 14.46
CA MET A 173 -3.89 -2.24 13.09
C MET A 173 -4.48 -3.25 12.13
N LYS A 174 -5.10 -2.73 11.08
CA LYS A 174 -5.64 -3.51 9.98
C LYS A 174 -4.62 -3.58 8.86
N VAL A 175 -4.39 -4.78 8.35
CA VAL A 175 -3.64 -5.03 7.12
C VAL A 175 -4.64 -5.53 6.09
N ALA A 176 -4.82 -4.76 5.01
CA ALA A 176 -5.74 -5.13 3.95
C ALA A 176 -5.16 -6.31 3.17
N VAL A 177 -5.98 -7.32 2.88
CA VAL A 177 -5.61 -8.44 2.03
C VAL A 177 -6.60 -8.52 0.89
N GLN A 178 -6.10 -8.48 -0.34
CA GLN A 178 -6.89 -8.73 -1.54
C GLN A 178 -6.44 -10.05 -2.14
N ILE A 179 -7.35 -11.02 -2.21
CA ILE A 179 -7.19 -12.22 -3.02
C ILE A 179 -7.85 -11.93 -4.37
N LEU A 180 -7.13 -12.17 -5.44
CA LEU A 180 -7.63 -11.97 -6.80
C LEU A 180 -8.17 -13.30 -7.35
N THR A 181 -9.17 -13.19 -8.23
CA THR A 181 -9.66 -14.30 -9.04
C THR A 181 -8.81 -14.34 -10.30
N ASN A 182 -8.43 -15.54 -10.75
CA ASN A 182 -7.95 -15.69 -12.12
C ASN A 182 -9.13 -15.42 -13.07
N SER A 183 -8.88 -14.77 -14.20
CA SER A 183 -9.94 -14.55 -15.19
C SER A 183 -10.54 -15.89 -15.66
N GLU A 184 -11.85 -16.05 -15.47
CA GLU A 184 -12.64 -17.20 -15.93
C GLU A 184 -12.67 -17.29 -17.45
N VAL A 185 -12.77 -16.13 -18.11
CA VAL A 185 -12.81 -16.01 -19.56
C VAL A 185 -11.60 -15.22 -20.03
N ILE A 186 -10.88 -15.77 -21.00
CA ILE A 186 -9.80 -15.10 -21.72
C ILE A 186 -10.24 -14.91 -23.17
N VAL A 187 -10.27 -13.66 -23.62
CA VAL A 187 -10.60 -13.24 -24.97
C VAL A 187 -9.31 -12.83 -25.68
N ASP A 188 -9.00 -13.53 -26.76
CA ASP A 188 -7.81 -13.32 -27.57
C ASP A 188 -7.79 -11.92 -28.20
N ASP A 189 -6.60 -11.33 -28.36
CA ASP A 189 -6.43 -10.01 -28.99
C ASP A 189 -7.05 -9.90 -30.40
N SER A 190 -7.17 -11.02 -31.12
CA SER A 190 -7.76 -11.05 -32.46
C SER A 190 -9.28 -11.27 -32.49
N ASP A 191 -9.92 -11.41 -31.32
CA ASP A 191 -11.37 -11.59 -31.23
C ASP A 191 -12.12 -10.33 -31.72
N LYS A 192 -13.20 -10.56 -32.47
CA LYS A 192 -13.98 -9.48 -33.11
C LYS A 192 -14.71 -8.58 -32.11
N SER A 193 -14.88 -9.01 -30.86
CA SER A 193 -15.44 -8.19 -29.78
C SER A 193 -14.50 -7.09 -29.29
N ILE A 194 -13.20 -7.17 -29.66
CA ILE A 194 -12.21 -6.15 -29.35
C ILE A 194 -12.12 -5.16 -30.51
N VAL A 195 -12.28 -3.88 -30.20
CA VAL A 195 -12.28 -2.80 -31.20
C VAL A 195 -11.01 -1.99 -31.07
N TYR A 196 -10.20 -1.99 -32.13
CA TYR A 196 -8.98 -1.21 -32.23
C TYR A 196 -9.21 0.08 -33.03
N GLY A 197 -8.63 1.18 -32.55
CA GLY A 197 -8.59 2.48 -33.23
C GLY A 197 -7.16 3.00 -33.32
N GLY A 198 -6.86 3.77 -34.38
CA GLY A 198 -5.48 4.15 -34.71
C GLY A 198 -4.73 3.04 -35.44
N ARG A 199 -3.39 3.10 -35.49
CA ARG A 199 -2.58 2.08 -36.18
C ARG A 199 -2.05 1.06 -35.18
N TRP A 200 -2.46 -0.18 -35.39
CA TRP A 200 -1.97 -1.35 -34.67
C TRP A 200 -1.34 -2.32 -35.64
N LYS A 201 -0.19 -2.87 -35.26
CA LYS A 201 0.48 -3.92 -36.01
C LYS A 201 0.21 -5.26 -35.34
N VAL A 202 -0.25 -6.22 -36.13
CA VAL A 202 -0.41 -7.60 -35.67
C VAL A 202 0.95 -8.29 -35.65
N LEU A 203 1.31 -8.80 -34.48
CA LEU A 203 2.40 -9.72 -34.28
C LEU A 203 1.86 -11.15 -34.39
N LYS A 204 2.50 -11.97 -35.21
CA LYS A 204 2.23 -13.41 -35.29
C LYS A 204 3.46 -14.15 -34.85
N ASN A 205 3.35 -14.99 -33.84
CA ASN A 205 4.49 -15.71 -33.30
C ASN A 205 4.15 -17.18 -33.05
N LYS A 206 4.63 -18.07 -33.92
CA LYS A 206 4.41 -19.53 -33.82
C LYS A 206 5.12 -20.20 -32.63
N SER A 207 5.85 -19.45 -31.80
CA SER A 207 6.57 -20.00 -30.64
C SER A 207 5.72 -20.21 -29.37
N GLY A 208 4.41 -19.93 -29.39
CA GLY A 208 3.54 -20.21 -28.24
C GLY A 208 3.60 -19.19 -27.10
N LEU A 209 4.32 -18.07 -27.28
CA LEU A 209 4.55 -17.09 -26.21
C LEU A 209 3.32 -16.21 -25.91
N TYR A 210 2.57 -15.84 -26.94
CA TYR A 210 1.32 -15.08 -26.84
C TYR A 210 0.10 -16.00 -26.77
N TYR A 211 -0.97 -15.59 -26.11
CA TYR A 211 -2.25 -16.28 -26.17
C TYR A 211 -2.70 -16.40 -27.64
N SER A 212 -3.16 -17.59 -28.02
CA SER A 212 -3.42 -18.03 -29.41
C SER A 212 -2.37 -17.65 -30.49
N ASN A 213 -1.13 -17.34 -30.08
CA ASN A 213 0.01 -16.98 -30.94
C ASN A 213 -0.06 -15.59 -31.62
N THR A 214 -0.96 -14.69 -31.19
CA THR A 214 -1.09 -13.33 -31.73
C THR A 214 -0.97 -12.25 -30.66
N ALA A 215 -0.56 -11.05 -31.08
CA ALA A 215 -0.64 -9.85 -30.26
C ALA A 215 -0.80 -8.63 -31.15
N HIS A 216 -1.41 -7.57 -30.64
CA HIS A 216 -1.43 -6.26 -31.30
C HIS A 216 -0.45 -5.32 -30.60
N GLU A 217 0.44 -4.70 -31.37
CA GLU A 217 1.38 -3.68 -30.87
C GLU A 217 1.16 -2.31 -31.50
N THR A 218 1.44 -1.26 -30.76
CA THR A 218 1.56 0.10 -31.30
C THR A 218 2.51 0.95 -30.47
N ARG A 219 3.09 1.98 -31.10
CA ARG A 219 3.78 3.10 -30.43
C ARG A 219 3.12 4.44 -30.71
N GLU A 220 2.03 4.46 -31.47
CA GLU A 220 1.41 5.71 -31.87
C GLU A 220 0.59 6.28 -30.71
N ALA A 221 0.79 7.56 -30.41
CA ALA A 221 -0.02 8.27 -29.42
C ALA A 221 -1.49 8.34 -29.88
N GLY A 222 -2.43 8.18 -28.95
CA GLY A 222 -3.86 8.27 -29.23
C GLY A 222 -4.48 7.02 -29.86
N SER A 223 -3.72 5.96 -30.12
CA SER A 223 -4.28 4.67 -30.53
C SER A 223 -5.11 4.08 -29.39
N THR A 224 -6.22 3.44 -29.74
CA THR A 224 -7.17 2.90 -28.76
C THR A 224 -7.40 1.41 -28.94
N VAL A 225 -7.69 0.73 -27.84
CA VAL A 225 -8.31 -0.60 -27.84
C VAL A 225 -9.43 -0.61 -26.82
N GLU A 226 -10.59 -1.15 -27.20
CA GLU A 226 -11.80 -1.17 -26.38
C GLU A 226 -12.43 -2.56 -26.36
N PHE A 227 -12.87 -3.00 -25.19
CA PHE A 227 -13.51 -4.29 -24.97
C PHE A 227 -14.69 -4.14 -23.99
N SER A 228 -15.83 -4.74 -24.34
CA SER A 228 -17.03 -4.76 -23.50
C SER A 228 -17.25 -6.15 -22.91
N PHE A 229 -17.58 -6.21 -21.63
CA PHE A 229 -17.78 -7.46 -20.90
C PHE A 229 -18.97 -7.35 -19.94
N THR A 230 -19.45 -8.49 -19.45
CA THR A 230 -20.46 -8.54 -18.39
C THR A 230 -19.89 -9.31 -17.21
N GLY A 231 -19.61 -8.61 -16.12
CA GLY A 231 -18.80 -9.16 -15.04
C GLY A 231 -18.45 -8.18 -13.94
N THR A 232 -17.59 -8.62 -13.01
CA THR A 232 -17.17 -7.84 -11.83
C THR A 232 -15.70 -7.43 -11.89
N ASP A 233 -14.92 -8.02 -12.79
CA ASP A 233 -13.48 -7.82 -12.88
C ASP A 233 -13.01 -7.91 -14.34
N VAL A 234 -11.98 -7.15 -14.69
CA VAL A 234 -11.36 -7.17 -16.02
C VAL A 234 -9.86 -6.96 -15.96
N GLU A 235 -9.15 -7.58 -16.88
CA GLU A 235 -7.71 -7.57 -17.02
C GLU A 235 -7.30 -7.30 -18.46
N ILE A 236 -6.19 -6.58 -18.61
CA ILE A 236 -5.44 -6.49 -19.86
C ILE A 236 -4.20 -7.34 -19.71
N VAL A 237 -4.08 -8.35 -20.56
CA VAL A 237 -2.92 -9.22 -20.67
C VAL A 237 -2.10 -8.76 -21.87
N GLY A 238 -0.79 -8.70 -21.68
CA GLY A 238 0.13 -8.19 -22.68
C GLY A 238 1.56 -8.65 -22.48
N ARG A 239 2.44 -8.10 -23.30
CA ARG A 239 3.89 -8.21 -23.08
C ARG A 239 4.38 -6.98 -22.31
N MET A 240 5.14 -7.21 -21.24
CA MET A 240 5.95 -6.18 -20.61
C MET A 240 7.33 -6.13 -21.25
N ASP A 241 7.91 -4.94 -21.38
CA ASP A 241 9.24 -4.71 -21.95
C ASP A 241 10.00 -3.69 -21.10
N SER A 242 11.16 -4.08 -20.56
CA SER A 242 11.94 -3.26 -19.64
C SER A 242 12.51 -2.00 -20.28
N ASN A 243 12.73 -2.01 -21.59
CA ASN A 243 13.44 -0.95 -22.29
C ASN A 243 12.46 -0.06 -23.06
N ASN A 244 11.53 -0.70 -23.77
CA ASN A 244 10.67 -0.06 -24.77
C ASN A 244 9.19 -0.01 -24.39
N GLY A 245 8.79 -0.54 -23.24
CA GLY A 245 7.40 -0.46 -22.77
C GLY A 245 6.97 0.99 -22.58
N GLY A 246 5.83 1.36 -23.16
CA GLY A 246 5.20 2.66 -23.00
C GLY A 246 4.10 2.65 -21.95
N SER A 247 3.22 3.63 -22.03
CA SER A 247 2.05 3.77 -21.16
C SER A 247 0.77 4.08 -21.93
N ALA A 248 -0.36 3.76 -21.31
CA ALA A 248 -1.69 4.01 -21.86
C ALA A 248 -2.66 4.41 -20.76
N ASP A 249 -3.48 5.43 -21.01
CA ASP A 249 -4.57 5.79 -20.10
C ASP A 249 -5.68 4.74 -20.17
N VAL A 250 -6.15 4.32 -19.01
CA VAL A 250 -7.19 3.30 -18.84
C VAL A 250 -8.49 3.98 -18.44
N TYR A 251 -9.54 3.64 -19.17
CA TYR A 251 -10.90 4.08 -18.92
C TYR A 251 -11.77 2.88 -18.61
N ILE A 252 -12.65 3.02 -17.61
CA ILE A 252 -13.73 2.08 -17.32
C ILE A 252 -15.04 2.86 -17.43
N ASP A 253 -15.97 2.37 -18.23
CA ASP A 253 -17.27 2.99 -18.49
C ASP A 253 -17.14 4.49 -18.87
N GLY A 254 -16.16 4.79 -19.75
CA GLY A 254 -15.87 6.13 -20.25
C GLY A 254 -15.12 7.05 -19.27
N LYS A 255 -14.85 6.64 -18.03
CA LYS A 255 -14.11 7.45 -17.04
C LYS A 255 -12.67 6.98 -16.92
N LYS A 256 -11.72 7.91 -16.98
CA LYS A 256 -10.31 7.60 -16.74
C LYS A 256 -10.12 7.13 -15.29
N VAL A 257 -9.58 5.93 -15.10
CA VAL A 257 -9.36 5.33 -13.77
C VAL A 257 -7.89 5.09 -13.45
N ASN A 258 -7.02 4.99 -14.46
CA ASN A 258 -5.59 4.75 -14.25
C ASN A 258 -4.76 5.11 -15.51
N THR A 259 -3.44 5.03 -15.40
CA THR A 259 -2.51 4.91 -16.53
C THR A 259 -1.77 3.57 -16.36
N ALA A 260 -1.97 2.64 -17.29
CA ALA A 260 -1.25 1.37 -17.35
C ALA A 260 0.16 1.57 -17.90
N SER A 261 1.12 0.78 -17.40
CA SER A 261 2.51 0.76 -17.87
C SER A 261 2.82 -0.60 -18.46
N PHE A 262 3.35 -0.62 -19.68
CA PHE A 262 3.92 -1.80 -20.31
C PHE A 262 5.42 -1.94 -19.99
N LYS A 263 5.98 -1.01 -19.20
CA LYS A 263 7.38 -1.04 -18.77
C LYS A 263 7.53 -1.80 -17.45
N GLY A 264 8.34 -2.85 -17.46
CA GLY A 264 8.57 -3.73 -16.31
C GLY A 264 9.54 -4.85 -16.63
N ILE A 265 9.61 -5.88 -15.79
CA ILE A 265 10.40 -7.09 -16.08
C ILE A 265 9.85 -7.72 -17.37
N SER A 266 10.70 -7.82 -18.39
CA SER A 266 10.31 -8.31 -19.71
C SER A 266 9.69 -9.69 -19.65
N GLY A 267 8.56 -9.87 -20.34
CA GLY A 267 7.85 -11.15 -20.35
C GLY A 267 6.52 -11.08 -21.09
N TYR A 268 6.04 -12.25 -21.52
CA TYR A 268 4.78 -12.44 -22.24
C TYR A 268 3.67 -12.83 -21.27
N ARG A 269 2.40 -12.67 -21.70
CA ARG A 269 1.20 -13.02 -20.92
C ARG A 269 1.22 -12.44 -19.49
N LYS A 270 1.66 -11.19 -19.37
CA LYS A 270 1.68 -10.45 -18.10
C LYS A 270 0.40 -9.64 -17.98
N ILE A 271 -0.12 -9.58 -16.76
CA ILE A 271 -1.20 -8.64 -16.44
C ILE A 271 -0.60 -7.23 -16.43
N VAL A 272 -0.98 -6.45 -17.44
CA VAL A 272 -0.58 -5.06 -17.61
C VAL A 272 -1.44 -4.15 -16.74
N TYR A 273 -2.72 -4.48 -16.65
CA TYR A 273 -3.68 -3.77 -15.84
C TYR A 273 -4.78 -4.72 -15.38
N ARG A 274 -5.30 -4.50 -14.17
CA ARG A 274 -6.45 -5.22 -13.62
C ARG A 274 -7.35 -4.23 -12.89
N LYS A 275 -8.65 -4.36 -13.11
CA LYS A 275 -9.70 -3.70 -12.33
C LYS A 275 -10.57 -4.77 -11.69
N THR A 276 -10.71 -4.71 -10.37
CA THR A 276 -11.60 -5.60 -9.62
C THR A 276 -12.68 -4.85 -8.85
N GLY A 277 -13.70 -5.60 -8.44
CA GLY A 277 -14.78 -5.10 -7.58
C GLY A 277 -15.69 -4.09 -8.28
N LEU A 278 -15.92 -4.28 -9.57
CA LEU A 278 -17.01 -3.62 -10.29
C LEU A 278 -18.35 -4.20 -9.82
N SER A 279 -19.40 -3.40 -9.88
CA SER A 279 -20.76 -3.90 -9.68
C SER A 279 -21.08 -4.99 -10.69
N PRO A 280 -21.81 -6.06 -10.36
CA PRO A 280 -22.25 -7.02 -11.36
C PRO A 280 -23.05 -6.33 -12.47
N GLY A 281 -22.61 -6.46 -13.73
CA GLY A 281 -23.26 -5.80 -14.85
C GLY A 281 -22.39 -5.69 -16.09
N LYS A 282 -22.91 -4.97 -17.09
CA LYS A 282 -22.18 -4.67 -18.33
C LYS A 282 -21.23 -3.51 -18.11
N HIS A 283 -19.98 -3.69 -18.53
CA HIS A 283 -18.92 -2.70 -18.43
C HIS A 283 -18.12 -2.61 -19.72
N SER A 284 -17.41 -1.50 -19.91
CA SER A 284 -16.37 -1.38 -20.95
C SER A 284 -15.04 -0.96 -20.38
N ILE A 285 -13.96 -1.53 -20.92
CA ILE A 285 -12.59 -1.08 -20.70
C ILE A 285 -12.02 -0.52 -22.00
N LYS A 286 -11.35 0.63 -21.90
CA LYS A 286 -10.67 1.26 -23.03
C LYS A 286 -9.28 1.72 -22.64
N LEU A 287 -8.30 1.45 -23.51
CA LEU A 287 -6.97 2.04 -23.46
C LEU A 287 -6.84 3.16 -24.48
N VAL A 288 -6.07 4.19 -24.12
CA VAL A 288 -5.59 5.24 -25.02
C VAL A 288 -4.08 5.39 -24.84
N THR A 289 -3.29 5.02 -25.84
CA THR A 289 -1.82 5.02 -25.77
C THR A 289 -1.25 6.44 -25.71
N LYS A 290 -0.17 6.63 -24.94
CA LYS A 290 0.50 7.95 -24.85
C LYS A 290 1.59 8.16 -25.91
N GLY A 291 2.05 7.09 -26.55
CA GLY A 291 3.09 7.14 -27.57
C GLY A 291 4.51 7.36 -27.03
N ASP A 292 4.73 7.07 -25.75
CA ASP A 292 6.02 7.12 -25.04
C ASP A 292 6.76 5.77 -25.06
N GLY A 293 6.27 4.79 -25.82
CA GLY A 293 6.82 3.45 -25.97
C GLY A 293 5.79 2.50 -26.58
N PHE A 294 6.10 1.20 -26.61
CA PHE A 294 5.18 0.18 -27.09
C PHE A 294 4.09 -0.16 -26.07
N ALA A 295 2.85 -0.25 -26.55
CA ALA A 295 1.78 -1.01 -25.92
C ALA A 295 1.65 -2.35 -26.66
N TYR A 296 1.53 -3.45 -25.91
CA TYR A 296 1.39 -4.82 -26.43
C TYR A 296 0.15 -5.48 -25.84
N ILE A 297 -0.87 -5.72 -26.66
CA ILE A 297 -2.13 -6.36 -26.24
C ILE A 297 -2.12 -7.80 -26.72
N ASP A 298 -2.30 -8.73 -25.78
CA ASP A 298 -2.25 -10.18 -26.01
C ASP A 298 -3.63 -10.81 -25.75
N ALA A 299 -4.33 -10.38 -24.70
CA ALA A 299 -5.69 -10.80 -24.42
C ALA A 299 -6.39 -9.86 -23.43
N PHE A 300 -7.71 -10.02 -23.31
CA PHE A 300 -8.49 -9.51 -22.19
C PHE A 300 -8.97 -10.67 -21.33
N GLY A 301 -8.91 -10.50 -20.01
CA GLY A 301 -9.47 -11.45 -19.05
C GLY A 301 -10.65 -10.83 -18.31
N TYR A 302 -11.70 -11.59 -18.00
CA TYR A 302 -12.77 -11.12 -17.11
C TYR A 302 -13.47 -12.26 -16.36
N ASN A 303 -14.20 -11.91 -15.30
CA ASN A 303 -15.03 -12.84 -14.51
C ASN A 303 -16.48 -12.39 -14.54
N HIS A 304 -17.42 -13.33 -14.61
CA HIS A 304 -18.85 -13.00 -14.57
C HIS A 304 -19.31 -12.50 -13.19
N GLY A 305 -18.57 -12.85 -12.11
CA GLY A 305 -18.96 -12.64 -10.72
C GLY A 305 -19.75 -13.83 -10.15
N GLU A 306 -19.83 -13.96 -8.83
CA GLU A 306 -20.73 -14.95 -8.21
C GLU A 306 -22.18 -14.62 -8.61
N LYS A 307 -22.90 -15.60 -9.20
CA LYS A 307 -24.34 -15.51 -9.47
C LYS A 307 -25.15 -15.59 -8.19
#